data_AF-A0A1Z1MH98-F1
#
_entry.id   AF-A0A1Z1MH98-F1
#
_cell.length_a   1.000
_cell.length_b   1.000
_cell.length_c   1.000
_cell.angle_alpha   90.00
_cell.angle_beta   90.00
_cell.angle_gamma   90.00
#
_symmetry.space_group_name_H-M   'P 1'
#
loop_
_entity.id
_entity.type
_entity.pdbx_description
1 polymer ?
#
loop_
_entity_poly.entity_id
_entity_poly.type
_entity_poly.pdbx_seq_one_letter_code
_entity_poly.pdbx_strand_id
1 'polypeptide(L)'
;MKNLYHEKYLILPQNYLAEEILLGTIFIYPEIFYQIISSIKEEYFFLESHKLIYTYLLIINKKSKFNITEYIYTLGNTNILYKVGGIQKILDLMKQSQIFIISFYNITTYIQELVEIIQYNYIKRLMIQYGNDIIKLAYIAKLSNHYLYNKASSYLNITETKIPRINTKTFKKLITEFLLKTKYTHSTKFINKTKINNNKFHKSGFLQLDKLIFGLFEGDLIVIAGRPSMGKTSLAINIANNIVYNQKSAICIFSLEMSSQQIINKFISINSNLALKKLILKNIYTKDWNKIIKICYKLINKKIYINDKANVSIDYIEYTSKLLKKENKILKLIIIDYLQLIQTNFSSTINRTQELSYITRKLKLLAQYLHTSIVILSQLNRSIENRHNKTPVLSDLKDSGCLNISNNINIINNEYNKVSIKSLIQKSYKVVKINKFKNKNNKTEYKNEYIFILIEYLFESRIKENYFISNTYNHKYLFNYIWTKNYLVCENLPIITSHEKYWRKYKLAKYYIKKIKFKQYSKCYDLNIQDYFNFISKQIIVHNSIEQDADIVLILYQRELNKNNKDLINITLCKNRNGPIGALKLLFYPETTKFTNSDIDLLNE
;
A
#
# COMPACT_ATOMS: atom_id res chain seq x y z
N MET A 1 23.68 -25.76 21.50
CA MET A 1 22.91 -24.59 21.98
C MET A 1 22.59 -24.74 23.47
N LYS A 2 23.59 -24.63 24.34
CA LYS A 2 23.38 -24.51 25.79
C LYS A 2 23.46 -23.01 26.10
N ASN A 3 22.31 -22.39 26.36
CA ASN A 3 22.08 -21.12 27.08
C ASN A 3 20.65 -20.61 26.82
N LEU A 4 19.63 -21.43 27.12
CA LEU A 4 18.21 -21.03 27.00
C LEU A 4 17.44 -21.03 28.33
N TYR A 5 18.11 -21.30 29.46
CA TYR A 5 17.46 -21.35 30.77
C TYR A 5 18.10 -20.38 31.76
N HIS A 6 17.88 -19.10 31.52
CA HIS A 6 17.84 -18.09 32.57
C HIS A 6 16.46 -17.42 32.56
N GLU A 7 15.39 -18.24 32.66
CA GLU A 7 14.06 -17.75 33.02
C GLU A 7 14.03 -17.45 34.53
N LYS A 8 14.70 -16.37 34.92
CA LYS A 8 14.34 -15.65 36.15
C LYS A 8 12.98 -15.00 35.89
N TYR A 9 11.93 -15.56 36.49
CA TYR A 9 10.54 -15.07 36.57
C TYR A 9 10.27 -13.76 35.82
N LEU A 10 9.96 -13.86 34.52
CA LEU A 10 9.49 -12.70 33.77
C LEU A 10 8.10 -12.32 34.29
N ILE A 11 8.01 -11.16 34.93
CA ILE A 11 6.74 -10.60 35.40
C ILE A 11 5.82 -10.38 34.18
N LEU A 12 4.55 -10.79 34.29
CA LEU A 12 3.58 -10.59 33.23
C LEU A 12 3.43 -9.09 32.91
N PRO A 13 3.30 -8.69 31.62
CA PRO A 13 3.11 -7.31 31.23
C PRO A 13 1.91 -6.67 31.92
N GLN A 14 2.20 -5.67 32.75
CA GLN A 14 1.22 -4.96 33.57
C GLN A 14 1.62 -3.49 33.73
N ASN A 15 0.63 -2.65 34.01
CA ASN A 15 0.85 -1.31 34.52
C ASN A 15 -0.25 -1.01 35.54
N TYR A 16 -0.03 -1.45 36.78
CA TYR A 16 -1.00 -1.28 37.87
C TYR A 16 -1.26 0.21 38.14
N LEU A 17 -0.23 1.06 38.05
CA LEU A 17 -0.36 2.50 38.27
C LEU A 17 -1.32 3.14 37.25
N ALA A 18 -1.27 2.74 35.97
CA ALA A 18 -2.21 3.22 34.97
C ALA A 18 -3.66 2.79 35.27
N GLU A 19 -3.85 1.56 35.76
CA GLU A 19 -5.16 1.07 36.19
C GLU A 19 -5.68 1.84 37.42
N GLU A 20 -4.80 2.10 38.39
CA GLU A 20 -5.15 2.81 39.62
C GLU A 20 -5.56 4.26 39.32
N ILE A 21 -4.77 4.96 38.50
CA ILE A 21 -5.10 6.32 38.06
C ILE A 21 -6.42 6.33 37.30
N LEU A 22 -6.62 5.41 36.34
CA LEU A 22 -7.85 5.37 35.56
C LEU A 22 -9.09 5.15 36.43
N LEU A 23 -9.07 4.16 37.32
CA LEU A 23 -10.21 3.88 38.21
C LEU A 23 -10.46 5.04 39.19
N GLY A 24 -9.41 5.61 39.76
CA GLY A 24 -9.51 6.80 40.59
C GLY A 24 -10.12 8.00 39.85
N THR A 25 -9.71 8.24 38.58
CA THR A 25 -10.27 9.32 37.76
C THR A 25 -11.78 9.15 37.54
N ILE A 26 -12.25 7.90 37.34
CA ILE A 26 -13.67 7.59 37.14
C ILE A 26 -14.47 7.88 38.41
N PHE A 27 -13.91 7.56 39.58
CA PHE A 27 -14.56 7.83 40.85
C PHE A 27 -14.68 9.32 41.17
N ILE A 28 -13.68 10.12 40.81
CA ILE A 28 -13.69 11.57 41.03
C ILE A 28 -14.55 12.29 39.99
N TYR A 29 -14.44 11.86 38.73
CA TYR A 29 -15.12 12.47 37.59
C TYR A 29 -15.97 11.43 36.84
N PRO A 30 -17.16 11.10 37.36
CA PRO A 30 -18.08 10.12 36.77
C PRO A 30 -18.40 10.32 35.29
N GLU A 31 -18.43 11.58 34.82
CA GLU A 31 -18.78 11.93 33.45
C GLU A 31 -17.79 11.35 32.42
N ILE A 32 -16.53 11.18 32.83
CA ILE A 32 -15.48 10.61 31.99
C ILE A 32 -15.78 9.16 31.65
N PHE A 33 -16.43 8.43 32.56
CA PHE A 33 -16.77 7.03 32.36
C PHE A 33 -17.54 6.79 31.06
N TYR A 34 -18.50 7.67 30.74
CA TYR A 34 -19.30 7.58 29.51
C TYR A 34 -18.46 7.76 28.24
N GLN A 35 -17.36 8.50 28.32
CA GLN A 35 -16.48 8.73 27.17
C GLN A 35 -15.59 7.50 26.88
N ILE A 36 -15.20 6.75 27.92
CA ILE A 36 -14.25 5.64 27.82
C ILE A 36 -14.91 4.25 27.80
N ILE A 37 -16.20 4.13 28.09
CA ILE A 37 -16.90 2.83 28.15
C ILE A 37 -16.81 2.03 26.85
N SER A 38 -16.63 2.71 25.72
CA SER A 38 -16.49 2.07 24.41
C SER A 38 -15.07 1.57 24.12
N SER A 39 -14.05 2.11 24.79
CA SER A 39 -12.64 1.85 24.50
C SER A 39 -12.00 0.82 25.44
N ILE A 40 -12.50 0.67 26.67
CA ILE A 40 -11.94 -0.27 27.66
C ILE A 40 -12.93 -1.37 28.03
N LYS A 41 -12.42 -2.59 28.24
CA LYS A 41 -13.20 -3.76 28.69
C LYS A 41 -12.67 -4.24 30.04
N GLU A 42 -13.53 -4.88 30.83
CA GLU A 42 -13.16 -5.46 32.12
C GLU A 42 -11.98 -6.44 32.06
N GLU A 43 -11.84 -7.17 30.95
CA GLU A 43 -10.75 -8.13 30.72
C GLU A 43 -9.37 -7.46 30.67
N TYR A 44 -9.31 -6.15 30.40
CA TYR A 44 -8.04 -5.45 30.18
C TYR A 44 -7.28 -5.19 31.48
N PHE A 45 -7.98 -5.16 32.61
CA PHE A 45 -7.37 -4.99 33.93
C PHE A 45 -6.59 -6.24 34.34
N PHE A 46 -5.38 -6.04 34.85
CA PHE A 46 -4.51 -7.10 35.34
C PHE A 46 -4.90 -7.53 36.74
N LEU A 47 -5.15 -6.58 37.64
CA LEU A 47 -5.53 -6.89 39.02
C LEU A 47 -7.00 -7.30 39.09
N GLU A 48 -7.27 -8.40 39.79
CA GLU A 48 -8.63 -8.91 39.96
C GLU A 48 -9.53 -7.91 40.68
N SER A 49 -9.00 -7.21 41.69
CA SER A 49 -9.71 -6.14 42.39
C SER A 49 -10.12 -5.02 41.43
N HIS A 50 -9.24 -4.59 40.52
CA HIS A 50 -9.53 -3.56 39.53
C HIS A 50 -10.55 -4.02 38.49
N LYS A 51 -10.45 -5.27 38.04
CA LYS A 51 -11.45 -5.88 37.17
C LYS A 51 -12.83 -5.87 37.84
N LEU A 52 -12.91 -6.33 39.09
CA LEU A 52 -14.16 -6.33 39.87
C LEU A 52 -14.72 -4.91 40.01
N ILE A 53 -13.88 -3.93 40.34
CA ILE A 53 -14.29 -2.53 40.39
C ILE A 53 -14.95 -2.11 39.07
N TYR A 54 -14.27 -2.33 37.95
CA TYR A 54 -14.77 -1.93 36.64
C TYR A 54 -16.06 -2.67 36.24
N THR A 55 -16.19 -3.96 36.56
CA THR A 55 -17.42 -4.73 36.27
C THR A 55 -18.64 -4.12 36.97
N TYR A 56 -18.50 -3.69 38.22
CA TYR A 56 -19.58 -3.05 38.97
C TYR A 56 -19.88 -1.64 38.47
N LEU A 57 -18.86 -0.89 38.02
CA LEU A 57 -19.06 0.40 37.34
C LEU A 57 -19.97 0.23 36.10
N LEU A 58 -19.76 -0.83 35.30
CA LEU A 58 -20.61 -1.14 34.15
C LEU A 58 -22.05 -1.50 34.54
N ILE A 59 -22.24 -2.25 35.63
CA ILE A 59 -23.58 -2.67 36.10
C ILE A 59 -24.40 -1.46 36.54
N ILE A 60 -23.80 -0.56 37.32
CA ILE A 60 -24.48 0.62 37.87
C ILE A 60 -24.81 1.63 36.78
N ASN A 61 -23.90 1.81 35.81
CA ASN A 61 -24.14 2.70 34.68
C ASN A 61 -25.36 2.30 33.82
N LYS A 62 -25.80 1.03 33.87
CA LYS A 62 -27.04 0.60 33.20
C LYS A 62 -28.32 1.04 33.93
N LYS A 63 -28.23 1.38 35.22
CA LYS A 63 -29.38 1.65 36.09
C LYS A 63 -29.68 3.14 36.29
N SER A 64 -28.69 4.02 36.26
CA SER A 64 -28.84 5.47 36.51
C SER A 64 -27.52 6.24 36.29
N LYS A 65 -27.53 7.56 36.53
CA LYS A 65 -26.31 8.37 36.60
C LYS A 65 -25.42 7.87 37.75
N PHE A 66 -24.17 7.55 37.44
CA PHE A 66 -23.20 7.05 38.41
C PHE A 66 -23.06 7.95 39.65
N ASN A 67 -23.30 7.37 40.84
CA ASN A 67 -23.01 7.98 42.13
C ASN A 67 -22.11 7.06 42.96
N ILE A 68 -21.03 7.60 43.52
CA ILE A 68 -20.04 6.81 44.28
C ILE A 68 -20.63 6.22 45.57
N THR A 69 -21.58 6.91 46.20
CA THR A 69 -22.22 6.39 47.43
C THR A 69 -23.11 5.19 47.12
N GLU A 70 -23.86 5.25 46.04
CA GLU A 70 -24.65 4.13 45.51
C GLU A 70 -23.73 2.97 45.08
N TYR A 71 -22.58 3.28 44.48
CA TYR A 71 -21.57 2.29 44.14
C TYR A 71 -21.01 1.56 45.38
N ILE A 72 -20.63 2.27 46.44
CA ILE A 72 -20.14 1.65 47.67
C ILE A 72 -21.24 0.83 48.35
N TYR A 73 -22.47 1.35 48.39
CA TYR A 73 -23.63 0.66 48.98
C TYR A 73 -23.94 -0.66 48.24
N THR A 74 -23.93 -0.65 46.91
CA THR A 74 -24.15 -1.85 46.09
C THR A 74 -23.01 -2.88 46.21
N LEU A 75 -21.76 -2.44 46.33
CA LEU A 75 -20.63 -3.34 46.66
C LEU A 75 -20.75 -3.97 48.05
N GLY A 76 -21.25 -3.21 49.02
CA GLY A 76 -21.53 -3.68 50.38
C GLY A 76 -22.61 -4.76 50.38
N ASN A 77 -23.76 -4.49 49.77
CA ASN A 77 -24.89 -5.43 49.69
C ASN A 77 -24.56 -6.73 48.95
N THR A 78 -23.55 -6.72 48.08
CA THR A 78 -23.12 -7.89 47.30
C THR A 78 -21.93 -8.63 47.92
N ASN A 79 -21.48 -8.24 49.12
CA ASN A 79 -20.30 -8.79 49.82
C ASN A 79 -18.98 -8.71 49.01
N ILE A 80 -18.91 -7.87 47.98
CA ILE A 80 -17.73 -7.75 47.10
C ILE A 80 -16.78 -6.64 47.57
N LEU A 81 -17.28 -5.72 48.40
CA LEU A 81 -16.48 -4.66 49.00
C LEU A 81 -15.20 -5.21 49.67
N TYR A 82 -15.30 -6.32 50.40
CA TYR A 82 -14.14 -6.98 51.01
C TYR A 82 -13.15 -7.55 49.99
N LYS A 83 -13.65 -8.13 48.88
CA LYS A 83 -12.80 -8.69 47.80
C LYS A 83 -12.02 -7.62 47.04
N VAL A 84 -12.56 -6.41 46.96
CA VAL A 84 -11.93 -5.26 46.32
C VAL A 84 -10.84 -4.61 47.20
N GLY A 85 -10.77 -4.95 48.48
CA GLY A 85 -9.86 -4.34 49.45
C GLY A 85 -10.51 -3.29 50.35
N GLY A 86 -11.84 -3.29 50.42
CA GLY A 86 -12.62 -2.39 51.27
C GLY A 86 -12.72 -0.95 50.74
N ILE A 87 -13.35 -0.10 51.54
CA ILE A 87 -13.50 1.33 51.23
C ILE A 87 -12.14 2.02 51.13
N GLN A 88 -11.17 1.59 51.97
CA GLN A 88 -9.83 2.17 51.98
C GLN A 88 -9.14 2.07 50.62
N LYS A 89 -9.24 0.92 49.93
CA LYS A 89 -8.65 0.77 48.60
C LYS A 89 -9.25 1.75 47.59
N ILE A 90 -10.57 1.98 47.64
CA ILE A 90 -11.24 2.96 46.76
C ILE A 90 -10.73 4.39 47.05
N LEU A 91 -10.59 4.74 48.32
CA LEU A 91 -10.02 6.04 48.72
C LEU A 91 -8.57 6.20 48.25
N ASP A 92 -7.78 5.15 48.31
CA ASP A 92 -6.39 5.18 47.84
C ASP A 92 -6.32 5.37 46.32
N LEU A 93 -7.17 4.68 45.55
CA LEU A 93 -7.30 4.90 44.10
C LEU A 93 -7.62 6.37 43.78
N MET A 94 -8.58 6.95 44.50
CA MET A 94 -8.95 8.35 44.34
C MET A 94 -7.77 9.27 44.64
N LYS A 95 -7.10 9.11 45.79
CA LYS A 95 -5.92 9.91 46.16
C LYS A 95 -4.81 9.82 45.11
N GLN A 96 -4.51 8.61 44.66
CA GLN A 96 -3.45 8.37 43.69
C GLN A 96 -3.76 9.07 42.37
N SER A 97 -5.01 9.01 41.90
CA SER A 97 -5.42 9.72 40.69
C SER A 97 -5.33 11.26 40.83
N GLN A 98 -5.65 11.84 42.00
CA GLN A 98 -5.51 13.28 42.24
C GLN A 98 -4.06 13.75 42.15
N ILE A 99 -3.10 12.92 42.56
CA ILE A 99 -1.66 13.24 42.49
C ILE A 99 -1.19 13.33 41.04
N PHE A 100 -1.66 12.42 40.17
CA PHE A 100 -1.19 12.34 38.78
C PHE A 100 -1.99 13.20 37.78
N ILE A 101 -3.20 13.64 38.13
CA ILE A 101 -3.97 14.57 37.29
C ILE A 101 -3.54 16.01 37.59
N ILE A 102 -2.62 16.53 36.76
CA ILE A 102 -2.04 17.87 36.94
C ILE A 102 -2.94 18.99 36.38
N SER A 103 -3.76 18.72 35.35
CA SER A 103 -4.68 19.73 34.79
C SER A 103 -5.97 19.14 34.23
N PHE A 104 -7.08 19.84 34.47
CA PHE A 104 -8.41 19.47 33.96
C PHE A 104 -8.52 19.64 32.43
N TYR A 105 -7.76 20.57 31.84
CA TYR A 105 -7.87 20.92 30.42
C TYR A 105 -7.49 19.76 29.47
N ASN A 106 -6.61 18.86 29.89
CA ASN A 106 -6.12 17.73 29.09
C ASN A 106 -6.51 16.35 29.66
N ILE A 107 -7.50 16.29 30.56
CA ILE A 107 -7.85 15.04 31.24
C ILE A 107 -8.30 13.95 30.27
N THR A 108 -8.98 14.31 29.18
CA THR A 108 -9.50 13.36 28.19
C THR A 108 -8.40 12.73 27.34
N THR A 109 -7.40 13.51 26.92
CA THR A 109 -6.24 12.99 26.18
C THR A 109 -5.38 12.11 27.07
N TYR A 110 -5.14 12.53 28.31
CA TYR A 110 -4.37 11.75 29.27
C TYR A 110 -5.04 10.41 29.60
N ILE A 111 -6.36 10.39 29.78
CA ILE A 111 -7.11 9.17 30.03
C ILE A 111 -7.11 8.24 28.81
N GLN A 112 -7.14 8.78 27.59
CA GLN A 112 -6.95 7.96 26.39
C GLN A 112 -5.57 7.28 26.37
N GLU A 113 -4.50 8.00 26.73
CA GLU A 113 -3.16 7.41 26.85
C GLU A 113 -3.12 6.29 27.91
N LEU A 114 -3.78 6.48 29.07
CA LEU A 114 -3.89 5.44 30.10
C LEU A 114 -4.63 4.20 29.59
N VAL A 115 -5.76 4.39 28.90
CA VAL A 115 -6.51 3.28 28.29
C VAL A 115 -5.66 2.53 27.27
N GLU A 116 -4.90 3.24 26.43
CA GLU A 116 -3.98 2.63 25.46
C GLU A 116 -2.88 1.81 26.16
N ILE A 117 -2.32 2.31 27.26
CA ILE A 117 -1.31 1.59 28.06
C ILE A 117 -1.89 0.28 28.64
N ILE A 118 -3.10 0.33 29.21
CA ILE A 118 -3.75 -0.85 29.80
C ILE A 118 -4.07 -1.87 28.70
N GLN A 119 -4.63 -1.43 27.57
CA GLN A 119 -4.95 -2.28 26.42
C GLN A 119 -3.68 -2.92 25.82
N TYR A 120 -2.60 -2.15 25.67
CA TYR A 120 -1.32 -2.64 25.16
C TYR A 120 -0.76 -3.77 26.02
N ASN A 121 -0.79 -3.62 27.35
CA ASN A 121 -0.34 -4.67 28.27
C ASN A 121 -1.25 -5.90 28.23
N TYR A 122 -2.57 -5.71 28.15
CA TYR A 122 -3.51 -6.82 27.99
C TYR A 122 -3.24 -7.66 26.72
N ILE A 123 -2.99 -7.01 25.57
CA ILE A 123 -2.66 -7.72 24.33
C ILE A 123 -1.38 -8.54 24.49
N LYS A 124 -0.35 -7.99 25.16
CA LYS A 124 0.87 -8.77 25.46
C LYS A 124 0.59 -9.99 26.33
N ARG A 125 -0.26 -9.86 27.36
CA ARG A 125 -0.65 -10.99 28.21
C ARG A 125 -1.38 -12.07 27.43
N LEU A 126 -2.30 -11.70 26.53
CA LEU A 126 -2.95 -12.65 25.63
C LEU A 126 -1.95 -13.39 24.75
N MET A 127 -0.96 -12.69 24.19
CA MET A 127 0.06 -13.33 23.35
C MET A 127 0.93 -14.31 24.14
N ILE A 128 1.30 -13.98 25.38
CA ILE A 128 2.02 -14.89 26.27
C ILE A 128 1.17 -16.12 26.59
N GLN A 129 -0.10 -15.91 26.95
CA GLN A 129 -1.04 -17.00 27.22
C GLN A 129 -1.19 -17.92 26.01
N TYR A 130 -1.43 -17.36 24.83
CA TYR A 130 -1.57 -18.12 23.60
C TYR A 130 -0.30 -18.87 23.23
N GLY A 131 0.88 -18.27 23.44
CA GLY A 131 2.16 -18.95 23.28
C GLY A 131 2.27 -20.19 24.18
N ASN A 132 1.94 -20.04 25.47
CA ASN A 132 1.93 -21.15 26.42
C ASN A 132 0.90 -22.23 26.05
N ASP A 133 -0.29 -21.84 25.59
CA ASP A 133 -1.31 -22.78 25.15
C ASP A 133 -0.87 -23.55 23.90
N ILE A 134 -0.20 -22.89 22.94
CA ILE A 134 0.37 -23.54 21.75
C ILE A 134 1.48 -24.52 22.15
N ILE A 135 2.36 -24.15 23.10
CA ILE A 135 3.40 -25.05 23.62
C ILE A 135 2.76 -26.28 24.27
N LYS A 136 1.74 -26.09 25.12
CA LYS A 136 0.99 -27.21 25.73
C LYS A 136 0.35 -28.11 24.68
N LEU A 137 -0.25 -27.54 23.64
CA LEU A 137 -0.85 -28.30 22.53
C LEU A 137 0.18 -29.14 21.78
N ALA A 138 1.41 -28.65 21.62
CA ALA A 138 2.49 -29.35 20.93
C ALA A 138 3.01 -30.59 21.67
N TYR A 139 2.90 -30.63 23.01
CA TYR A 139 3.30 -31.80 23.81
C TYR A 139 2.29 -32.96 23.79
N ILE A 140 1.08 -32.77 23.22
CA ILE A 140 0.05 -33.81 23.21
C ILE A 140 0.36 -34.84 22.10
N ALA A 141 0.82 -36.03 22.50
CA ALA A 141 1.39 -37.05 21.60
C ALA A 141 0.47 -37.55 20.45
N LYS A 142 -0.87 -37.48 20.61
CA LYS A 142 -1.86 -37.93 19.59
C LYS A 142 -2.59 -36.78 18.90
N LEU A 143 -2.12 -35.54 19.03
CA LEU A 143 -2.80 -34.38 18.47
C LEU A 143 -2.45 -34.20 16.99
N SER A 144 -3.47 -34.09 16.13
CA SER A 144 -3.23 -33.93 14.68
C SER A 144 -2.60 -32.56 14.35
N ASN A 145 -1.65 -32.55 13.41
CA ASN A 145 -0.96 -31.33 12.96
C ASN A 145 -1.96 -30.25 12.48
N HIS A 146 -3.05 -30.65 11.82
CA HIS A 146 -4.10 -29.74 11.36
C HIS A 146 -4.85 -29.09 12.52
N TYR A 147 -5.15 -29.83 13.59
CA TYR A 147 -5.80 -29.27 14.77
C TYR A 147 -4.88 -28.29 15.52
N LEU A 148 -3.59 -28.64 15.66
CA LEU A 148 -2.57 -27.75 16.24
C LEU A 148 -2.53 -26.41 15.50
N TYR A 149 -2.40 -26.45 14.17
CA TYR A 149 -2.33 -25.26 13.33
C TYR A 149 -3.61 -24.42 13.42
N ASN A 150 -4.78 -25.05 13.29
CA ASN A 150 -6.06 -24.32 13.34
C ASN A 150 -6.28 -23.66 14.70
N LYS A 151 -5.92 -24.35 15.79
CA LYS A 151 -6.04 -23.79 17.14
C LYS A 151 -5.08 -22.62 17.34
N ALA A 152 -3.82 -22.77 16.92
CA ALA A 152 -2.83 -21.68 16.94
C ALA A 152 -3.28 -20.47 16.12
N SER A 153 -3.79 -20.69 14.90
CA SER A 153 -4.29 -19.62 14.04
C SER A 153 -5.53 -18.93 14.63
N SER A 154 -6.40 -19.66 15.33
CA SER A 154 -7.59 -19.07 15.97
C SER A 154 -7.23 -18.04 17.04
N TYR A 155 -6.17 -18.29 17.81
CA TYR A 155 -5.67 -17.34 18.81
C TYR A 155 -5.20 -16.01 18.19
N LEU A 156 -4.50 -16.08 17.04
CA LEU A 156 -4.04 -14.90 16.30
C LEU A 156 -5.22 -14.12 15.68
N ASN A 157 -6.23 -14.80 15.16
CA ASN A 157 -7.41 -14.13 14.61
C ASN A 157 -8.19 -13.37 15.71
N ILE A 158 -8.26 -13.93 16.93
CA ILE A 158 -8.90 -13.26 18.06
C ILE A 158 -8.12 -12.00 18.46
N THR A 159 -6.78 -12.03 18.49
CA THR A 159 -6.01 -10.82 18.80
C THR A 159 -6.22 -9.71 17.77
N GLU A 160 -6.30 -10.05 16.48
CA GLU A 160 -6.58 -9.08 15.42
C GLU A 160 -7.86 -8.28 15.66
N THR A 161 -8.92 -8.94 16.16
CA THR A 161 -10.18 -8.25 16.50
C THR A 161 -10.08 -7.33 17.72
N LYS A 162 -9.13 -7.57 18.62
CA LYS A 162 -8.94 -6.82 19.87
C LYS A 162 -7.95 -5.66 19.75
N ILE A 163 -7.20 -5.57 18.64
CA ILE A 163 -6.30 -4.46 18.34
C ILE A 163 -7.14 -3.26 17.82
N PRO A 164 -6.97 -2.05 18.37
CA PRO A 164 -7.75 -0.89 17.95
C PRO A 164 -7.44 -0.53 16.49
N ARG A 165 -8.48 -0.33 15.68
CA ARG A 165 -8.37 0.12 14.28
C ARG A 165 -8.03 1.61 14.23
N ILE A 166 -6.78 1.96 14.51
CA ILE A 166 -6.27 3.34 14.63
C ILE A 166 -6.48 4.18 13.33
N ASN A 167 -6.82 3.56 12.19
CA ASN A 167 -6.82 4.24 10.89
C ASN A 167 -8.19 4.45 10.22
N THR A 168 -9.33 4.18 10.87
CA THR A 168 -10.63 4.55 10.30
C THR A 168 -11.04 5.95 10.76
N LYS A 169 -10.58 7.00 10.07
CA LYS A 169 -11.15 8.34 10.24
C LYS A 169 -12.58 8.33 9.69
N THR A 170 -13.56 8.72 10.51
CA THR A 170 -14.94 8.89 10.03
C THR A 170 -15.01 10.07 9.06
N PHE A 171 -15.87 9.96 8.05
CA PHE A 171 -16.08 11.05 7.08
C PHE A 171 -16.47 12.37 7.77
N LYS A 172 -17.24 12.29 8.87
CA LYS A 172 -17.56 13.43 9.74
C LYS A 172 -16.29 14.11 10.29
N LYS A 173 -15.31 13.35 10.79
CA LYS A 173 -14.04 13.88 11.30
C LYS A 173 -13.18 14.49 10.18
N LEU A 174 -13.21 13.92 8.98
CA LEU A 174 -12.52 14.47 7.81
C LEU A 174 -13.16 15.79 7.35
N ILE A 175 -14.49 15.88 7.33
CA ILE A 175 -15.21 17.11 6.99
C ILE A 175 -14.95 18.19 8.04
N THR A 176 -15.00 17.87 9.34
CA THR A 176 -14.71 18.88 10.37
C THR A 176 -13.26 19.34 10.29
N GLU A 177 -12.28 18.44 10.12
CA GLU A 177 -10.88 18.83 9.87
C GLU A 177 -10.74 19.70 8.60
N PHE A 178 -11.48 19.39 7.53
CA PHE A 178 -11.47 20.17 6.29
C PHE A 178 -12.07 21.56 6.49
N LEU A 179 -13.28 21.67 7.04
CA LEU A 179 -14.00 22.92 7.27
C LEU A 179 -13.24 23.84 8.23
N LEU A 180 -12.63 23.28 9.29
CA LEU A 180 -11.79 24.03 10.20
C LEU A 180 -10.57 24.59 9.46
N LYS A 181 -9.88 23.76 8.67
CA LYS A 181 -8.73 24.25 7.87
C LYS A 181 -9.15 25.34 6.90
N THR A 182 -10.22 25.18 6.14
CA THR A 182 -10.66 26.16 5.14
C THR A 182 -11.16 27.46 5.76
N LYS A 183 -11.90 27.40 6.87
CA LYS A 183 -12.47 28.59 7.54
C LYS A 183 -11.38 29.44 8.21
N TYR A 184 -10.39 28.81 8.85
CA TYR A 184 -9.33 29.53 9.56
C TYR A 184 -8.14 29.94 8.68
N THR A 185 -7.97 29.37 7.47
CA THR A 185 -6.93 29.84 6.53
C THR A 185 -7.18 31.23 5.96
N HIS A 186 -8.42 31.74 6.00
CA HIS A 186 -8.74 33.08 5.51
C HIS A 186 -8.52 34.20 6.55
N SER A 187 -8.60 33.90 7.85
CA SER A 187 -8.44 34.92 8.92
C SER A 187 -6.97 35.17 9.31
N THR A 188 -6.04 34.27 9.00
CA THR A 188 -4.60 34.44 9.27
C THR A 188 -3.83 35.10 8.12
N LYS A 189 -4.45 36.05 7.40
CA LYS A 189 -3.72 36.90 6.42
C LYS A 189 -3.00 38.09 7.06
N PHE A 190 -3.22 38.38 8.34
CA PHE A 190 -2.69 39.59 8.98
C PHE A 190 -1.61 39.40 10.04
N ILE A 191 -1.23 38.18 10.43
CA ILE A 191 -0.16 38.00 11.43
C ILE A 191 0.82 36.93 10.93
N ASN A 192 2.03 37.41 10.62
CA ASN A 192 3.26 36.69 10.25
C ASN A 192 3.52 36.42 8.75
N LYS A 193 4.19 37.40 8.13
CA LYS A 193 4.99 37.31 6.89
C LYS A 193 6.23 36.38 6.98
N THR A 194 6.28 35.44 7.92
CA THR A 194 7.29 34.36 7.91
C THR A 194 6.73 33.18 7.11
N LYS A 195 7.04 33.21 5.81
CA LYS A 195 6.76 32.16 4.82
C LYS A 195 7.22 30.78 5.31
N ILE A 196 6.36 30.06 6.02
CA ILE A 196 6.38 28.60 6.06
C ILE A 196 5.24 28.17 5.13
N ASN A 197 5.56 28.05 3.84
CA ASN A 197 4.67 27.42 2.86
C ASN A 197 4.52 25.94 3.24
N ASN A 198 3.55 25.63 4.10
CA ASN A 198 3.08 24.27 4.38
C ASN A 198 2.21 23.76 3.20
N ASN A 199 2.71 23.89 1.97
CA ASN A 199 2.07 23.28 0.82
C ASN A 199 2.42 21.78 0.84
N LYS A 200 1.41 20.92 0.88
CA LYS A 200 1.54 19.45 0.82
C LYS A 200 2.01 18.91 -0.54
N PHE A 201 2.52 19.79 -1.40
CA PHE A 201 2.93 19.46 -2.75
C PHE A 201 4.17 20.27 -3.16
N HIS A 202 4.99 19.66 -4.00
CA HIS A 202 6.24 20.23 -4.50
C HIS A 202 6.16 20.44 -6.01
N LYS A 203 6.57 21.61 -6.50
CA LYS A 203 6.56 21.89 -7.94
C LYS A 203 7.73 21.14 -8.60
N SER A 204 7.46 20.48 -9.72
CA SER A 204 8.48 19.82 -10.54
C SER A 204 9.45 20.81 -11.18
N GLY A 205 9.03 22.07 -11.33
CA GLY A 205 9.79 23.14 -11.97
C GLY A 205 9.56 23.23 -13.48
N PHE A 206 8.73 22.35 -14.04
CA PHE A 206 8.24 22.45 -15.42
C PHE A 206 6.80 22.96 -15.39
N LEU A 207 6.56 24.12 -16.01
CA LEU A 207 5.27 24.82 -15.93
C LEU A 207 4.13 23.97 -16.50
N GLN A 208 4.34 23.34 -17.66
CA GLN A 208 3.33 22.50 -18.30
C GLN A 208 3.03 21.24 -17.46
N LEU A 209 4.06 20.60 -16.90
CA LEU A 209 3.87 19.45 -16.02
C LEU A 209 3.13 19.86 -14.75
N ASP A 210 3.54 20.94 -14.10
CA ASP A 210 2.90 21.43 -12.88
C ASP A 210 1.45 21.88 -13.12
N LYS A 211 1.10 22.41 -14.30
CA LYS A 211 -0.29 22.68 -14.70
C LYS A 211 -1.12 21.39 -14.81
N LEU A 212 -0.53 20.30 -15.29
CA LEU A 212 -1.23 19.03 -15.50
C LEU A 212 -1.38 18.17 -14.23
N ILE A 213 -0.34 18.11 -13.39
CA ILE A 213 -0.35 17.28 -12.17
C ILE A 213 -0.57 18.06 -10.87
N PHE A 214 -0.64 19.40 -10.93
CA PHE A 214 -0.70 20.30 -9.76
C PHE A 214 0.51 20.21 -8.80
N GLY A 215 1.60 19.60 -9.26
CA GLY A 215 2.80 19.30 -8.48
C GLY A 215 2.80 17.89 -7.89
N LEU A 216 3.89 17.56 -7.19
CA LEU A 216 4.16 16.27 -6.57
C LEU A 216 3.64 16.28 -5.13
N PHE A 217 2.53 15.59 -4.87
CA PHE A 217 1.93 15.54 -3.54
C PHE A 217 2.70 14.61 -2.59
N GLU A 218 2.69 14.95 -1.31
CA GLU A 218 3.20 14.09 -0.25
C GLU A 218 2.38 12.80 -0.14
N GLY A 219 3.05 11.65 -0.19
CA GLY A 219 2.39 10.35 -0.11
C GLY A 219 2.11 9.70 -1.46
N ASP A 220 2.38 10.39 -2.57
CA ASP A 220 2.18 9.86 -3.91
C ASP A 220 3.37 9.03 -4.41
N LEU A 221 3.04 7.98 -5.16
CA LEU A 221 3.96 7.19 -5.96
C LEU A 221 3.82 7.62 -7.43
N ILE A 222 4.88 8.22 -7.96
CA ILE A 222 4.98 8.70 -9.33
C ILE A 222 5.90 7.75 -10.11
N VAL A 223 5.38 7.15 -11.18
CA VAL A 223 6.17 6.30 -12.07
C VAL A 223 6.57 7.10 -13.29
N ILE A 224 7.87 7.17 -13.58
CA ILE A 224 8.42 7.74 -14.82
C ILE A 224 8.97 6.60 -15.67
N ALA A 225 8.32 6.35 -16.79
CA ALA A 225 8.68 5.27 -17.71
C ALA A 225 9.18 5.78 -19.07
N GLY A 226 9.85 4.91 -19.82
CA GLY A 226 10.49 5.25 -21.09
C GLY A 226 11.45 4.16 -21.56
N ARG A 227 11.83 4.17 -22.84
CA ARG A 227 12.87 3.27 -23.37
C ARG A 227 14.27 3.63 -22.82
N PRO A 228 15.27 2.73 -22.92
CA PRO A 228 16.67 3.11 -22.67
C PRO A 228 17.05 4.40 -23.39
N SER A 229 17.91 5.19 -22.77
CA SER A 229 18.44 6.44 -23.33
C SER A 229 17.42 7.57 -23.62
N MET A 230 16.13 7.41 -23.33
CA MET A 230 15.10 8.46 -23.50
C MET A 230 15.13 9.57 -22.42
N GLY A 231 16.19 9.64 -21.61
CA GLY A 231 16.35 10.72 -20.63
C GLY A 231 15.53 10.59 -19.33
N LYS A 232 14.99 9.40 -18.98
CA LYS A 232 14.25 9.17 -17.72
C LYS A 232 14.99 9.68 -16.48
N THR A 233 16.22 9.21 -16.28
CA THR A 233 17.07 9.62 -15.16
C THR A 233 17.38 11.10 -15.21
N SER A 234 17.64 11.64 -16.41
CA SER A 234 17.89 13.07 -16.59
C SER A 234 16.67 13.91 -16.20
N LEU A 235 15.45 13.51 -16.59
CA LEU A 235 14.22 14.18 -16.17
C LEU A 235 14.06 14.15 -14.65
N ALA A 236 14.24 12.97 -14.03
CA ALA A 236 14.14 12.81 -12.58
C ALA A 236 15.14 13.70 -11.82
N ILE A 237 16.39 13.78 -12.30
CA ILE A 237 17.43 14.65 -11.73
C ILE A 237 17.07 16.13 -11.94
N ASN A 238 16.51 16.52 -13.09
CA ASN A 238 16.07 17.91 -13.32
C ASN A 238 14.94 18.30 -12.35
N ILE A 239 13.96 17.40 -12.13
CA ILE A 239 12.90 17.59 -11.11
C ILE A 239 13.52 17.76 -9.72
N ALA A 240 14.45 16.88 -9.35
CA ALA A 240 15.16 16.93 -8.07
C ALA A 240 15.91 18.27 -7.89
N ASN A 241 16.63 18.69 -8.94
CA ASN A 241 17.37 19.95 -8.96
C ASN A 241 16.45 21.15 -8.75
N ASN A 242 15.33 21.21 -9.47
CA ASN A 242 14.36 22.29 -9.33
C ASN A 242 13.78 22.36 -7.91
N ILE A 243 13.45 21.22 -7.30
CA ILE A 243 12.92 21.16 -5.93
C ILE A 243 13.95 21.65 -4.92
N VAL A 244 15.20 21.21 -5.03
CA VAL A 244 16.29 21.59 -4.10
C VAL A 244 16.65 23.07 -4.21
N TYR A 245 16.63 23.63 -5.42
CA TYR A 245 16.96 25.05 -5.63
C TYR A 245 15.81 25.99 -5.28
N ASN A 246 14.57 25.64 -5.66
CA ASN A 246 13.41 26.52 -5.48
C ASN A 246 12.74 26.38 -4.11
N GLN A 247 13.00 25.28 -3.39
CA GLN A 247 12.33 24.98 -2.12
C GLN A 247 13.36 24.55 -1.05
N LYS A 248 13.08 24.86 0.22
CA LYS A 248 13.89 24.39 1.36
C LYS A 248 13.54 22.92 1.67
N SER A 249 13.88 22.03 0.74
CA SER A 249 13.55 20.60 0.79
C SER A 249 14.82 19.75 0.74
N ALA A 250 14.82 18.65 1.50
CA ALA A 250 15.81 17.59 1.37
C ALA A 250 15.30 16.53 0.38
N ILE A 251 16.22 15.92 -0.36
CA ILE A 251 15.92 14.87 -1.33
C ILE A 251 16.83 13.66 -1.12
N CYS A 252 16.36 12.48 -1.48
CA CYS A 252 17.15 11.25 -1.49
C CYS A 252 17.07 10.57 -2.86
N ILE A 253 18.19 10.09 -3.37
CA ILE A 253 18.29 9.37 -4.65
C ILE A 253 18.89 7.99 -4.38
N PHE A 254 18.11 6.94 -4.60
CA PHE A 254 18.61 5.57 -4.71
C PHE A 254 18.92 5.30 -6.18
N SER A 255 20.20 5.21 -6.51
CA SER A 255 20.65 4.91 -7.87
C SER A 255 21.26 3.52 -7.92
N LEU A 256 20.48 2.60 -8.46
CA LEU A 256 20.85 1.19 -8.60
C LEU A 256 21.61 0.92 -9.91
N GLU A 257 21.55 1.87 -10.86
CA GLU A 257 22.20 1.75 -12.18
C GLU A 257 23.39 2.71 -12.35
N MET A 258 23.32 3.93 -11.79
CA MET A 258 24.36 4.96 -11.96
C MET A 258 25.16 5.19 -10.68
N SER A 259 26.44 5.53 -10.82
CA SER A 259 27.26 5.90 -9.67
C SER A 259 26.94 7.31 -9.17
N SER A 260 27.21 7.56 -7.87
CA SER A 260 27.08 8.87 -7.25
C SER A 260 27.86 9.97 -8.02
N GLN A 261 29.05 9.64 -8.51
CA GLN A 261 29.87 10.55 -9.32
C GLN A 261 29.17 10.97 -10.63
N GLN A 262 28.51 10.04 -11.31
CA GLN A 262 27.77 10.35 -12.53
C GLN A 262 26.55 11.24 -12.25
N ILE A 263 25.87 11.04 -11.13
CA ILE A 263 24.76 11.89 -10.69
C ILE A 263 25.26 13.31 -10.39
N ILE A 264 26.36 13.45 -9.65
CA ILE A 264 26.98 14.75 -9.36
C ILE A 264 27.35 15.48 -10.66
N ASN A 265 27.97 14.79 -11.63
CA ASN A 265 28.30 15.36 -12.93
C ASN A 265 27.06 15.89 -13.67
N LYS A 266 25.91 15.20 -13.58
CA LYS A 266 24.64 15.68 -14.13
C LYS A 266 24.14 16.93 -13.42
N PHE A 267 24.16 16.97 -12.08
CA PHE A 267 23.79 18.17 -11.33
C PHE A 267 24.66 19.38 -11.71
N ILE A 268 25.97 19.19 -11.84
CA ILE A 268 26.89 20.26 -12.26
C ILE A 268 26.58 20.67 -13.70
N SER A 269 26.43 19.71 -14.62
CA SER A 269 26.13 19.97 -16.04
C SER A 269 24.83 20.77 -16.23
N ILE A 270 23.75 20.38 -15.54
CA ILE A 270 22.44 21.05 -15.60
C ILE A 270 22.53 22.49 -15.11
N ASN A 271 23.26 22.73 -14.00
CA ASN A 271 23.35 24.06 -13.38
C ASN A 271 24.38 24.98 -14.06
N SER A 272 25.41 24.41 -14.71
CA SER A 272 26.47 25.16 -15.39
C SER A 272 26.22 25.37 -16.89
N ASN A 273 25.25 24.64 -17.45
CA ASN A 273 25.06 24.48 -18.90
C ASN A 273 26.34 23.98 -19.62
N LEU A 274 27.24 23.26 -18.93
CA LEU A 274 28.42 22.67 -19.54
C LEU A 274 28.11 21.28 -20.06
N ALA A 275 28.67 20.94 -21.23
CA ALA A 275 28.55 19.61 -21.80
C ALA A 275 29.11 18.54 -20.84
N LEU A 276 28.31 17.51 -20.57
CA LEU A 276 28.63 16.39 -19.68
C LEU A 276 29.94 15.70 -20.10
N LYS A 277 30.19 15.58 -21.41
CA LYS A 277 31.43 15.02 -21.97
C LYS A 277 32.68 15.78 -21.52
N LYS A 278 32.63 17.11 -21.40
CA LYS A 278 33.75 17.94 -20.90
C LYS A 278 34.05 17.66 -19.43
N LEU A 279 33.01 17.49 -18.61
CA LEU A 279 33.15 17.16 -17.19
C LEU A 279 33.73 15.75 -17.00
N ILE A 280 33.28 14.77 -17.78
CA ILE A 280 33.78 13.39 -17.71
C ILE A 280 35.24 13.30 -18.15
N LEU A 281 35.59 13.94 -19.27
CA LEU A 281 36.97 13.97 -19.79
C LEU A 281 37.90 14.90 -19.00
N LYS A 282 37.38 15.65 -18.02
CA LYS A 282 38.10 16.67 -17.23
C LYS A 282 38.77 17.78 -18.06
N ASN A 283 38.34 17.97 -19.31
CA ASN A 283 38.82 19.04 -20.19
C ASN A 283 38.02 20.32 -19.93
N ILE A 284 38.41 21.06 -18.89
CA ILE A 284 37.70 22.24 -18.41
C ILE A 284 38.58 23.48 -18.54
N TYR A 285 38.10 24.51 -19.23
CA TYR A 285 38.77 25.80 -19.31
C TYR A 285 38.66 26.58 -17.99
N THR A 286 39.62 27.45 -17.70
CA THR A 286 39.68 28.27 -16.48
C THR A 286 38.39 29.08 -16.22
N LYS A 287 37.76 29.63 -17.28
CA LYS A 287 36.49 30.37 -17.19
C LYS A 287 35.31 29.48 -16.73
N ASP A 288 35.29 28.22 -17.16
CA ASP A 288 34.23 27.27 -16.80
C ASP A 288 34.47 26.69 -15.40
N TRP A 289 35.72 26.56 -14.98
CA TRP A 289 36.08 26.15 -13.62
C TRP A 289 35.49 27.09 -12.55
N ASN A 290 35.56 28.41 -12.78
CA ASN A 290 34.95 29.39 -11.89
C ASN A 290 33.42 29.24 -11.78
N LYS A 291 32.73 28.82 -12.84
CA LYS A 291 31.29 28.52 -12.79
C LYS A 291 31.02 27.25 -11.98
N ILE A 292 31.82 26.21 -12.18
CA ILE A 292 31.70 24.94 -11.46
C ILE A 292 31.89 25.16 -9.96
N ILE A 293 32.94 25.87 -9.54
CA ILE A 293 33.21 26.18 -8.13
C ILE A 293 31.99 26.87 -7.49
N LYS A 294 31.44 27.90 -8.14
CA LYS A 294 30.24 28.61 -7.65
C LYS A 294 29.03 27.68 -7.50
N ILE A 295 28.86 26.71 -8.39
CA ILE A 295 27.77 25.73 -8.32
C ILE A 295 28.01 24.72 -7.19
N CYS A 296 29.24 24.22 -7.04
CA CYS A 296 29.62 23.32 -5.95
C CYS A 296 29.35 23.96 -4.58
N TYR A 297 29.74 25.23 -4.37
CA TYR A 297 29.41 25.95 -3.14
C TYR A 297 27.89 26.04 -2.89
N LYS A 298 27.09 26.26 -3.95
CA LYS A 298 25.63 26.25 -3.83
C LYS A 298 25.07 24.88 -3.47
N LEU A 299 25.64 23.80 -4.01
CA LEU A 299 25.20 22.42 -3.78
C LEU A 299 25.59 21.90 -2.39
N ILE A 300 26.77 22.26 -1.87
CA ILE A 300 27.24 21.84 -0.53
C ILE A 300 26.24 22.26 0.57
N ASN A 301 25.61 23.43 0.42
CA ASN A 301 24.62 23.92 1.37
C ASN A 301 23.23 23.27 1.22
N LYS A 302 23.05 22.31 0.29
CA LYS A 302 21.79 21.63 0.04
C LYS A 302 21.80 20.21 0.62
N LYS A 303 20.66 19.77 1.14
CA LYS A 303 20.47 18.43 1.70
C LYS A 303 20.09 17.43 0.61
N ILE A 304 21.09 16.97 -0.14
CA ILE A 304 20.95 15.93 -1.17
C ILE A 304 21.63 14.66 -0.66
N TYR A 305 20.87 13.58 -0.54
CA TYR A 305 21.37 12.26 -0.16
C TYR A 305 21.41 11.35 -1.40
N ILE A 306 22.54 10.68 -1.64
CA ILE A 306 22.69 9.74 -2.74
C ILE A 306 23.12 8.39 -2.16
N ASN A 307 22.45 7.33 -2.59
CA ASN A 307 22.81 5.95 -2.29
C ASN A 307 22.94 5.20 -3.62
N ASP A 308 24.17 4.84 -3.98
CA ASP A 308 24.52 4.15 -5.22
C ASP A 308 24.83 2.65 -5.03
N LYS A 309 24.34 2.06 -3.93
CA LYS A 309 24.48 0.62 -3.69
C LYS A 309 23.67 -0.16 -4.74
N ALA A 310 24.31 -1.10 -5.43
CA ALA A 310 23.66 -2.00 -6.37
C ALA A 310 22.92 -3.16 -5.65
N ASN A 311 21.99 -3.83 -6.34
CA ASN A 311 21.29 -5.04 -5.87
C ASN A 311 20.63 -4.85 -4.49
N VAL A 312 19.86 -3.79 -4.35
CA VAL A 312 19.25 -3.40 -3.08
C VAL A 312 17.88 -4.05 -2.92
N SER A 313 17.60 -4.57 -1.72
CA SER A 313 16.27 -5.07 -1.36
C SER A 313 15.29 -3.94 -1.07
N ILE A 314 14.00 -4.16 -1.34
CA ILE A 314 12.95 -3.19 -1.00
C ILE A 314 12.94 -2.85 0.50
N ASP A 315 13.28 -3.80 1.36
CA ASP A 315 13.33 -3.61 2.82
C ASP A 315 14.47 -2.66 3.23
N TYR A 316 15.61 -2.71 2.53
CA TYR A 316 16.70 -1.76 2.74
C TYR A 316 16.30 -0.34 2.34
N ILE A 317 15.64 -0.16 1.20
CA ILE A 317 15.13 1.15 0.76
C ILE A 317 14.16 1.71 1.82
N GLU A 318 13.26 0.88 2.33
CA GLU A 318 12.32 1.24 3.39
C GLU A 318 13.04 1.66 4.69
N TYR A 319 13.99 0.86 5.17
CA TYR A 319 14.77 1.15 6.37
C TYR A 319 15.55 2.47 6.26
N THR A 320 16.33 2.63 5.19
CA THR A 320 17.14 3.84 4.96
C THR A 320 16.26 5.08 4.80
N SER A 321 15.14 4.98 4.10
CA SER A 321 14.21 6.11 3.92
C SER A 321 13.55 6.54 5.23
N LYS A 322 13.18 5.58 6.09
CA LYS A 322 12.62 5.87 7.44
C LYS A 322 13.65 6.54 8.35
N LEU A 323 14.89 6.06 8.35
CA LEU A 323 15.98 6.65 9.14
C LEU A 323 16.26 8.09 8.69
N LEU A 324 16.42 8.32 7.39
CA LEU A 324 16.66 9.65 6.82
C LEU A 324 15.52 10.62 7.10
N LYS A 325 14.26 10.18 7.04
CA LYS A 325 13.09 11.02 7.38
C LYS A 325 13.05 11.39 8.86
N LYS A 326 13.49 10.48 9.75
CA LYS A 326 13.57 10.73 11.19
C LYS A 326 14.63 11.80 11.49
N GLU A 327 15.78 11.73 10.85
CA GLU A 327 16.86 12.73 10.98
C GLU A 327 16.50 14.06 10.30
N ASN A 328 15.82 14.00 9.15
CA ASN A 328 15.48 15.17 8.35
C ASN A 328 13.97 15.22 8.05
N LYS A 329 13.23 15.92 8.92
CA LYS A 329 11.78 16.15 8.75
C LYS A 329 11.41 16.84 7.43
N ILE A 330 12.36 17.56 6.82
CA ILE A 330 12.19 18.24 5.52
C ILE A 330 12.54 17.37 4.30
N LEU A 331 12.70 16.05 4.44
CA LEU A 331 12.79 15.14 3.28
C LEU A 331 11.44 15.13 2.55
N LYS A 332 11.42 15.53 1.27
CA LYS A 332 10.19 15.73 0.49
C LYS A 332 10.10 14.90 -0.78
N LEU A 333 11.24 14.45 -1.30
CA LEU A 333 11.32 13.63 -2.50
C LEU A 333 12.30 12.48 -2.31
N ILE A 334 11.88 11.27 -2.69
CA ILE A 334 12.75 10.11 -2.85
C ILE A 334 12.68 9.69 -4.32
N ILE A 335 13.83 9.58 -4.98
CA ILE A 335 13.94 9.08 -6.35
C ILE A 335 14.57 7.68 -6.31
N ILE A 336 14.02 6.73 -7.07
CA ILE A 336 14.57 5.38 -7.19
C ILE A 336 14.79 5.07 -8.68
N ASP A 337 16.04 4.85 -9.05
CA ASP A 337 16.49 4.56 -10.41
C ASP A 337 17.17 3.18 -10.45
N TYR A 338 16.53 2.09 -10.90
CA TYR A 338 15.16 1.97 -11.41
C TYR A 338 14.47 0.72 -10.83
N LEU A 339 13.13 0.67 -10.96
CA LEU A 339 12.25 -0.35 -10.36
C LEU A 339 12.74 -1.78 -10.58
N GLN A 340 13.12 -2.11 -11.81
CA GLN A 340 13.50 -3.48 -12.17
C GLN A 340 14.90 -3.89 -11.71
N LEU A 341 15.61 -3.11 -10.88
CA LEU A 341 16.82 -3.56 -10.18
C LEU A 341 16.59 -3.80 -8.68
N ILE A 342 15.40 -3.49 -8.17
CA ILE A 342 15.05 -3.79 -6.78
C ILE A 342 14.85 -5.29 -6.64
N GLN A 343 15.48 -5.86 -5.62
CA GLN A 343 15.39 -7.28 -5.28
C GLN A 343 14.35 -7.51 -4.17
N THR A 344 13.78 -8.71 -4.16
CA THR A 344 12.96 -9.20 -3.05
C THR A 344 13.58 -10.46 -2.46
N ASN A 345 13.35 -10.70 -1.16
CA ASN A 345 13.90 -11.85 -0.45
C ASN A 345 13.09 -13.15 -0.71
N PHE A 346 12.22 -13.18 -1.72
CA PHE A 346 11.42 -14.36 -2.02
C PHE A 346 12.27 -15.44 -2.71
N SER A 347 11.94 -16.72 -2.48
CA SER A 347 12.54 -17.84 -3.20
C SER A 347 12.29 -17.73 -4.72
N SER A 348 13.20 -18.31 -5.52
CA SER A 348 13.34 -18.18 -6.99
C SER A 348 12.14 -18.60 -7.86
N THR A 349 10.96 -18.86 -7.27
CA THR A 349 9.77 -19.38 -7.95
C THR A 349 8.72 -18.31 -8.29
N ILE A 350 8.92 -17.04 -7.94
CA ILE A 350 7.94 -15.96 -8.19
C ILE A 350 8.17 -15.32 -9.56
N ASN A 351 7.09 -15.09 -10.29
CA ASN A 351 7.13 -14.37 -11.57
C ASN A 351 7.54 -12.91 -11.36
N ARG A 352 8.45 -12.39 -12.18
CA ARG A 352 9.00 -11.03 -12.08
C ARG A 352 7.92 -9.94 -12.00
N THR A 353 6.79 -10.16 -12.66
CA THR A 353 5.64 -9.24 -12.67
C THR A 353 4.95 -9.14 -11.31
N GLN A 354 4.83 -10.26 -10.58
CA GLN A 354 4.31 -10.31 -9.21
C GLN A 354 5.29 -9.66 -8.23
N GLU A 355 6.58 -9.89 -8.43
CA GLU A 355 7.64 -9.26 -7.65
C GLU A 355 7.60 -7.73 -7.78
N LEU A 356 7.50 -7.21 -9.00
CA LEU A 356 7.39 -5.76 -9.23
C LEU A 356 6.10 -5.19 -8.66
N SER A 357 4.98 -5.91 -8.76
CA SER A 357 3.71 -5.51 -8.14
C SER A 357 3.82 -5.41 -6.61
N TYR A 358 4.55 -6.34 -5.97
CA TYR A 358 4.85 -6.28 -4.54
C TYR A 358 5.72 -5.08 -4.20
N ILE A 359 6.78 -4.83 -4.97
CA ILE A 359 7.68 -3.68 -4.80
C ILE A 359 6.90 -2.37 -4.92
N THR A 360 6.08 -2.19 -5.96
CA THR A 360 5.30 -0.95 -6.17
C THR A 360 4.29 -0.73 -5.06
N ARG A 361 3.64 -1.79 -4.57
CA ARG A 361 2.74 -1.69 -3.42
C ARG A 361 3.49 -1.22 -2.18
N LYS A 362 4.64 -1.83 -1.87
CA LYS A 362 5.47 -1.42 -0.73
C LYS A 362 5.93 0.03 -0.83
N LEU A 363 6.37 0.46 -2.01
CA LEU A 363 6.77 1.85 -2.23
C LEU A 363 5.61 2.83 -2.06
N LYS A 364 4.40 2.50 -2.53
CA LYS A 364 3.21 3.34 -2.29
C LYS A 364 2.90 3.47 -0.79
N LEU A 365 2.95 2.37 -0.05
CA LEU A 365 2.77 2.39 1.40
C LEU A 365 3.87 3.19 2.11
N LEU A 366 5.11 3.07 1.66
CA LEU A 366 6.25 3.85 2.17
C LEU A 366 6.07 5.34 1.92
N ALA A 367 5.64 5.74 0.72
CA ALA A 367 5.37 7.13 0.38
C ALA A 367 4.35 7.73 1.35
N GLN A 368 3.23 7.03 1.56
CA GLN A 368 2.15 7.43 2.47
C GLN A 368 2.63 7.52 3.92
N TYR A 369 3.38 6.52 4.39
CA TYR A 369 3.92 6.48 5.75
C TYR A 369 4.89 7.64 6.02
N LEU A 370 5.75 7.96 5.06
CA LEU A 370 6.75 9.03 5.22
C LEU A 370 6.19 10.43 4.93
N HIS A 371 4.95 10.56 4.44
CA HIS A 371 4.42 11.81 3.88
C HIS A 371 5.44 12.47 2.93
N THR A 372 5.95 11.68 1.99
CA THR A 372 7.04 12.06 1.07
C THR A 372 6.67 11.57 -0.33
N SER A 373 6.93 12.36 -1.35
CA SER A 373 6.71 11.94 -2.74
C SER A 373 7.80 10.93 -3.15
N ILE A 374 7.41 9.81 -3.75
CA ILE A 374 8.34 8.81 -4.28
C ILE A 374 8.23 8.80 -5.80
N VAL A 375 9.31 9.16 -6.48
CA VAL A 375 9.45 9.04 -7.94
C VAL A 375 10.26 7.78 -8.24
N ILE A 376 9.68 6.85 -8.97
CA ILE A 376 10.36 5.64 -9.39
C ILE A 376 10.47 5.57 -10.91
N LEU A 377 11.66 5.20 -11.39
CA LEU A 377 11.91 5.03 -12.81
C LEU A 377 11.58 3.61 -13.22
N SER A 378 10.96 3.44 -14.38
CA SER A 378 10.61 2.13 -14.94
C SER A 378 10.98 2.06 -16.42
N GLN A 379 11.38 0.89 -16.90
CA GLN A 379 11.61 0.68 -18.33
C GLN A 379 10.32 0.29 -19.07
N LEU A 380 10.24 0.58 -20.37
CA LEU A 380 9.21 0.04 -21.26
C LEU A 380 9.67 -1.25 -21.96
N ASN A 381 8.70 -2.10 -22.30
CA ASN A 381 8.89 -3.27 -23.14
C ASN A 381 9.44 -2.90 -24.53
N ARG A 382 10.19 -3.82 -25.15
CA ARG A 382 10.74 -3.64 -26.50
C ARG A 382 9.67 -3.72 -27.59
N SER A 383 8.54 -4.37 -27.31
CA SER A 383 7.40 -4.52 -28.24
C SER A 383 6.89 -3.20 -28.82
N ILE A 384 7.11 -2.09 -28.12
CA ILE A 384 6.73 -0.74 -28.55
C ILE A 384 7.37 -0.32 -29.88
N GLU A 385 8.59 -0.79 -30.16
CA GLU A 385 9.37 -0.42 -31.34
C GLU A 385 8.80 -1.02 -32.62
N ASN A 386 8.08 -2.14 -32.48
CA ASN A 386 7.49 -2.89 -33.59
C ASN A 386 6.11 -2.35 -33.98
N ARG A 387 5.49 -1.48 -33.19
CA ARG A 387 4.19 -0.89 -33.52
C ARG A 387 4.34 0.24 -34.54
N HIS A 388 3.44 0.31 -35.50
CA HIS A 388 3.34 1.45 -36.42
C HIS A 388 3.13 2.76 -35.66
N ASN A 389 2.25 2.74 -34.65
CA ASN A 389 2.11 3.84 -33.71
C ASN A 389 2.94 3.57 -32.45
N LYS A 390 4.06 4.29 -32.33
CA LYS A 390 5.02 4.13 -31.23
C LYS A 390 4.66 4.95 -29.98
N THR A 391 3.50 5.62 -29.95
CA THR A 391 3.05 6.33 -28.75
C THR A 391 2.83 5.34 -27.60
N PRO A 392 3.48 5.53 -26.45
CA PRO A 392 3.40 4.58 -25.35
C PRO A 392 2.05 4.59 -24.64
N VAL A 393 1.64 3.41 -24.19
CA VAL A 393 0.44 3.17 -23.38
C VAL A 393 0.81 2.40 -22.10
N LEU A 394 -0.13 2.28 -21.16
CA LEU A 394 0.12 1.66 -19.85
C LEU A 394 0.58 0.19 -19.95
N SER A 395 0.08 -0.58 -20.92
CA SER A 395 0.53 -1.96 -21.18
C SER A 395 2.00 -2.05 -21.61
N ASP A 396 2.63 -0.95 -22.03
CA ASP A 396 4.03 -0.94 -22.44
C ASP A 396 5.00 -0.90 -21.26
N LEU A 397 4.51 -0.68 -20.02
CA LEU A 397 5.32 -0.80 -18.81
C LEU A 397 5.91 -2.21 -18.74
N LYS A 398 7.24 -2.30 -18.64
CA LYS A 398 7.94 -3.58 -18.62
C LYS A 398 7.51 -4.42 -17.43
N ASP A 399 7.25 -5.71 -17.69
CA ASP A 399 6.84 -6.72 -16.69
C ASP A 399 5.50 -6.40 -15.99
N SER A 400 4.55 -5.75 -16.69
CA SER A 400 3.22 -5.38 -16.16
C SER A 400 2.06 -6.36 -16.49
N GLY A 401 2.35 -7.52 -17.10
CA GLY A 401 1.36 -8.56 -17.47
C GLY A 401 1.50 -9.86 -16.67
N CYS A 402 0.39 -10.56 -16.36
CA CYS A 402 0.42 -11.87 -15.70
C CYS A 402 -0.56 -12.85 -16.35
N LEU A 403 -0.10 -14.08 -16.62
CA LEU A 403 -0.89 -15.33 -16.60
C LEU A 403 0.06 -16.55 -16.38
N ASN A 404 -0.35 -17.48 -15.50
CA ASN A 404 0.29 -18.73 -15.11
C ASN A 404 -0.44 -19.93 -15.70
N ILE A 405 0.22 -20.55 -16.67
CA ILE A 405 0.37 -21.95 -17.00
C ILE A 405 -0.69 -23.01 -16.36
N SER A 406 -1.94 -22.75 -15.91
CA SER A 406 -2.81 -23.65 -15.07
C SER A 406 -4.34 -23.95 -15.44
N ASN A 407 -5.10 -23.01 -15.98
CA ASN A 407 -6.54 -23.14 -16.23
C ASN A 407 -7.05 -23.62 -17.61
N ASN A 408 -8.11 -24.45 -17.59
CA ASN A 408 -8.95 -24.75 -18.76
C ASN A 408 -9.63 -23.53 -19.38
N ILE A 409 -9.55 -23.35 -20.70
CA ILE A 409 -10.11 -22.21 -21.43
C ILE A 409 -11.20 -22.67 -22.39
N ASN A 410 -12.42 -22.19 -22.16
CA ASN A 410 -13.56 -22.42 -23.04
C ASN A 410 -13.43 -21.52 -24.27
N ILE A 411 -13.10 -22.11 -25.42
CA ILE A 411 -13.13 -21.46 -26.73
C ILE A 411 -14.41 -21.90 -27.43
N ILE A 412 -15.25 -20.94 -27.81
CA ILE A 412 -16.50 -21.19 -28.54
C ILE A 412 -16.13 -21.46 -30.00
N ASN A 413 -16.27 -22.70 -30.47
CA ASN A 413 -16.40 -23.00 -31.89
C ASN A 413 -17.57 -23.96 -32.11
N ASN A 414 -18.26 -23.80 -33.23
CA ASN A 414 -19.60 -24.33 -33.51
C ASN A 414 -19.72 -25.86 -33.61
N GLU A 415 -18.66 -26.64 -33.45
CA GLU A 415 -18.76 -28.11 -33.56
C GLU A 415 -17.96 -28.80 -32.44
N TYR A 416 -18.71 -29.53 -31.63
CA TYR A 416 -18.32 -30.49 -30.58
C TYR A 416 -17.55 -29.99 -29.34
N ASN A 417 -18.08 -30.42 -28.19
CA ASN A 417 -17.59 -30.21 -26.84
C ASN A 417 -16.22 -30.89 -26.60
N LYS A 418 -15.44 -30.25 -25.70
CA LYS A 418 -14.19 -30.73 -25.06
C LYS A 418 -13.02 -30.96 -26.03
N VAL A 419 -12.15 -29.95 -26.10
CA VAL A 419 -10.83 -30.08 -26.73
C VAL A 419 -9.76 -30.24 -25.64
N SER A 420 -8.96 -31.31 -25.74
CA SER A 420 -7.80 -31.55 -24.86
C SER A 420 -6.56 -30.86 -25.44
N ILE A 421 -5.67 -30.30 -24.60
CA ILE A 421 -4.48 -29.54 -25.08
C ILE A 421 -3.50 -30.36 -25.90
N LYS A 422 -3.46 -31.69 -25.77
CA LYS A 422 -2.65 -32.51 -26.68
C LYS A 422 -3.06 -32.33 -28.15
N SER A 423 -4.30 -31.92 -28.42
CA SER A 423 -4.82 -31.67 -29.77
C SER A 423 -4.71 -30.21 -30.26
N LEU A 424 -4.23 -29.27 -29.42
CA LEU A 424 -4.11 -27.83 -29.73
C LEU A 424 -2.81 -27.45 -30.47
N ILE A 425 -1.88 -28.40 -30.68
CA ILE A 425 -0.59 -28.14 -31.33
C ILE A 425 -0.71 -27.91 -32.85
N GLN A 426 -1.88 -28.10 -33.48
CA GLN A 426 -1.96 -28.06 -34.95
C GLN A 426 -3.01 -27.17 -35.62
N LYS A 427 -3.95 -26.48 -34.95
CA LYS A 427 -4.91 -25.59 -35.66
C LYS A 427 -5.30 -24.33 -34.87
N SER A 428 -5.49 -23.23 -35.59
CA SER A 428 -5.84 -21.90 -35.09
C SER A 428 -7.34 -21.73 -34.79
N TYR A 429 -7.73 -21.07 -33.69
CA TYR A 429 -9.13 -20.89 -33.27
C TYR A 429 -9.54 -19.44 -32.99
N LYS A 430 -10.86 -19.15 -33.05
CA LYS A 430 -11.50 -17.83 -32.95
C LYS A 430 -12.05 -17.53 -31.54
N VAL A 431 -11.91 -16.31 -31.04
CA VAL A 431 -12.42 -15.84 -29.72
C VAL A 431 -13.39 -14.65 -29.92
N VAL A 432 -14.44 -14.54 -29.09
CA VAL A 432 -15.46 -13.47 -29.17
C VAL A 432 -15.31 -12.46 -28.03
N LYS A 433 -15.37 -11.16 -28.35
CA LYS A 433 -15.31 -10.01 -27.44
C LYS A 433 -16.72 -9.65 -26.92
N ILE A 434 -16.87 -9.40 -25.62
CA ILE A 434 -18.10 -8.82 -25.03
C ILE A 434 -17.82 -7.37 -24.64
N ASN A 435 -18.15 -6.45 -25.53
CA ASN A 435 -18.07 -5.02 -25.27
C ASN A 435 -19.47 -4.49 -24.94
N LYS A 436 -19.68 -4.11 -23.67
CA LYS A 436 -20.87 -3.42 -23.10
C LYS A 436 -22.03 -4.32 -22.67
N PHE A 437 -22.61 -3.97 -21.52
CA PHE A 437 -23.88 -4.45 -20.94
C PHE A 437 -25.14 -4.09 -21.77
N LYS A 438 -25.01 -3.91 -23.09
CA LYS A 438 -26.13 -3.75 -24.02
C LYS A 438 -25.91 -4.65 -25.23
N ASN A 439 -26.81 -5.64 -25.37
CA ASN A 439 -27.13 -6.56 -26.47
C ASN A 439 -26.69 -6.25 -27.93
N LYS A 440 -25.44 -5.87 -28.23
CA LYS A 440 -24.93 -5.88 -29.62
C LYS A 440 -23.55 -6.52 -29.72
N ASN A 441 -23.54 -7.73 -30.30
CA ASN A 441 -22.38 -8.57 -30.56
C ASN A 441 -21.61 -8.04 -31.79
N ASN A 442 -20.45 -7.42 -31.59
CA ASN A 442 -19.46 -7.29 -32.66
C ASN A 442 -18.32 -8.27 -32.38
N LYS A 443 -18.17 -9.30 -33.22
CA LYS A 443 -17.10 -10.30 -33.15
C LYS A 443 -15.88 -9.80 -33.93
N THR A 444 -14.71 -9.79 -33.31
CA THR A 444 -13.41 -9.62 -33.98
C THR A 444 -12.55 -10.84 -33.65
N GLU A 445 -11.99 -11.48 -34.68
CA GLU A 445 -11.30 -12.77 -34.60
C GLU A 445 -9.78 -12.59 -34.50
N TYR A 446 -9.12 -13.36 -33.62
CA TYR A 446 -7.67 -13.39 -33.47
C TYR A 446 -7.17 -14.85 -33.41
N LYS A 447 -5.96 -15.12 -33.91
CA LYS A 447 -5.25 -16.40 -33.79
C LYS A 447 -4.21 -16.30 -32.66
N ASN A 448 -4.15 -17.28 -31.76
CA ASN A 448 -3.19 -17.36 -30.65
C ASN A 448 -1.96 -18.19 -31.01
N GLU A 449 -0.80 -17.83 -30.43
CA GLU A 449 0.46 -18.53 -30.68
C GLU A 449 1.03 -19.37 -29.50
N TYR A 450 0.74 -19.16 -28.19
CA TYR A 450 1.34 -20.02 -27.13
C TYR A 450 0.50 -20.32 -25.85
N ILE A 451 0.61 -21.58 -25.37
CA ILE A 451 0.03 -22.18 -24.14
C ILE A 451 1.15 -22.74 -23.24
N PHE A 452 0.89 -22.88 -21.96
CA PHE A 452 1.88 -22.95 -20.89
C PHE A 452 1.39 -23.96 -19.78
N ILE A 453 2.15 -24.95 -19.19
CA ILE A 453 1.66 -26.05 -18.20
C ILE A 453 2.35 -26.17 -16.74
N LEU A 454 1.62 -26.13 -15.57
CA LEU A 454 2.08 -26.09 -14.11
C LEU A 454 1.33 -27.12 -13.22
N ILE A 455 1.76 -27.42 -11.96
CA ILE A 455 1.12 -28.39 -11.02
C ILE A 455 0.58 -27.73 -9.72
N GLU A 456 -0.71 -27.92 -9.36
CA GLU A 456 -1.34 -27.38 -8.13
C GLU A 456 -2.45 -28.28 -7.51
N TYR A 457 -2.90 -27.98 -6.27
CA TYR A 457 -4.00 -28.67 -5.55
C TYR A 457 -5.39 -28.19 -6.04
N LEU A 458 -6.24 -29.13 -6.46
CA LEU A 458 -7.59 -28.88 -6.99
C LEU A 458 -8.70 -29.28 -6.01
N PHE A 459 -9.72 -28.43 -5.90
CA PHE A 459 -10.92 -28.60 -5.08
C PHE A 459 -12.18 -28.57 -5.95
N GLU A 460 -13.08 -29.53 -5.79
CA GLU A 460 -14.32 -29.70 -6.54
C GLU A 460 -15.53 -29.14 -5.78
N SER A 461 -16.15 -28.09 -6.31
CA SER A 461 -17.39 -27.49 -5.80
C SER A 461 -18.60 -28.02 -6.57
N ARG A 462 -19.56 -28.65 -5.87
CA ARG A 462 -20.82 -29.17 -6.42
C ARG A 462 -21.91 -28.11 -6.34
N ILE A 463 -22.52 -27.79 -7.48
CA ILE A 463 -23.60 -26.79 -7.59
C ILE A 463 -24.96 -27.48 -7.73
N LYS A 464 -25.06 -28.52 -8.56
CA LYS A 464 -26.22 -29.41 -8.75
C LYS A 464 -25.77 -30.86 -8.89
N GLU A 465 -26.71 -31.83 -8.88
CA GLU A 465 -26.38 -33.26 -8.86
C GLU A 465 -25.39 -33.68 -9.97
N ASN A 466 -25.43 -33.04 -11.15
CA ASN A 466 -24.53 -33.33 -12.27
C ASN A 466 -23.54 -32.20 -12.62
N TYR A 467 -23.41 -31.14 -11.81
CA TYR A 467 -22.54 -29.99 -12.11
C TYR A 467 -21.48 -29.75 -11.03
N PHE A 468 -20.21 -29.89 -11.43
CA PHE A 468 -19.03 -29.77 -10.59
C PHE A 468 -18.00 -28.82 -11.20
N ILE A 469 -17.28 -28.07 -10.36
CA ILE A 469 -16.23 -27.14 -10.76
C ILE A 469 -14.95 -27.42 -9.95
N SER A 470 -13.82 -27.74 -10.61
CA SER A 470 -12.55 -28.12 -9.95
C SER A 470 -11.48 -27.00 -9.94
N ASN A 471 -11.41 -26.19 -8.90
CA ASN A 471 -10.58 -24.97 -8.81
C ASN A 471 -9.40 -25.08 -7.85
N THR A 472 -8.35 -24.28 -8.08
CA THR A 472 -7.25 -24.14 -7.13
C THR A 472 -7.69 -23.35 -5.91
N TYR A 473 -6.95 -23.50 -4.79
CA TYR A 473 -7.26 -22.87 -3.50
C TYR A 473 -7.45 -21.34 -3.57
N ASN A 474 -6.72 -20.66 -4.47
CA ASN A 474 -6.69 -19.20 -4.60
C ASN A 474 -7.66 -18.63 -5.65
N HIS A 475 -8.37 -19.48 -6.40
CA HIS A 475 -9.31 -19.03 -7.43
C HIS A 475 -10.42 -18.16 -6.80
N LYS A 476 -10.69 -16.97 -7.31
CA LYS A 476 -11.75 -16.07 -6.78
C LYS A 476 -13.08 -16.37 -7.47
N TYR A 477 -14.23 -16.18 -6.79
CA TYR A 477 -15.64 -16.17 -7.25
C TYR A 477 -16.21 -14.74 -7.27
N LEU A 478 -17.15 -14.43 -8.16
CA LEU A 478 -17.90 -13.16 -8.13
C LEU A 478 -19.15 -13.31 -7.26
N PHE A 479 -19.16 -12.64 -6.12
CA PHE A 479 -20.25 -12.64 -5.16
C PHE A 479 -20.82 -11.22 -5.02
N ASN A 480 -22.07 -10.98 -5.41
CA ASN A 480 -22.73 -9.67 -5.29
C ASN A 480 -21.80 -8.49 -5.65
N TYR A 481 -21.10 -8.58 -6.79
CA TYR A 481 -20.14 -7.60 -7.31
C TYR A 481 -18.76 -7.52 -6.61
N ILE A 482 -18.42 -8.48 -5.73
CA ILE A 482 -17.15 -8.56 -4.99
C ILE A 482 -16.43 -9.88 -5.32
N TRP A 483 -15.11 -9.84 -5.54
CA TRP A 483 -14.29 -11.02 -5.83
C TRP A 483 -13.82 -11.72 -4.55
N THR A 484 -14.30 -12.93 -4.27
CA THR A 484 -14.00 -13.70 -3.04
C THR A 484 -13.25 -15.01 -3.34
N LYS A 485 -12.11 -15.28 -2.68
CA LYS A 485 -11.30 -16.49 -2.92
C LYS A 485 -12.03 -17.79 -2.50
N ASN A 486 -11.78 -18.90 -3.19
CA ASN A 486 -12.45 -20.20 -3.02
C ASN A 486 -12.44 -20.71 -1.57
N TYR A 487 -11.34 -20.53 -0.84
CA TYR A 487 -11.25 -20.95 0.58
C TYR A 487 -12.16 -20.16 1.53
N LEU A 488 -12.68 -18.99 1.12
CA LEU A 488 -13.63 -18.18 1.90
C LEU A 488 -15.09 -18.52 1.59
N VAL A 489 -15.34 -19.47 0.69
CA VAL A 489 -16.70 -19.81 0.22
C VAL A 489 -17.24 -21.00 1.02
N CYS A 490 -18.24 -20.76 1.86
CA CYS A 490 -19.02 -21.77 2.56
C CYS A 490 -20.15 -22.38 1.71
N GLU A 491 -20.65 -23.56 2.12
CA GLU A 491 -21.87 -24.17 1.55
C GLU A 491 -23.06 -23.17 1.65
N ASN A 492 -23.91 -23.13 0.63
CA ASN A 492 -25.07 -22.25 0.46
C ASN A 492 -24.80 -20.75 0.21
N LEU A 493 -23.63 -20.36 -0.31
CA LEU A 493 -23.39 -19.00 -0.81
C LEU A 493 -23.83 -18.81 -2.29
N PRO A 494 -24.61 -17.74 -2.62
CA PRO A 494 -25.03 -17.47 -4.00
C PRO A 494 -23.89 -16.90 -4.86
N ILE A 495 -23.46 -17.65 -5.87
CA ILE A 495 -22.51 -17.22 -6.89
C ILE A 495 -23.28 -16.75 -8.12
N ILE A 496 -22.80 -15.67 -8.75
CA ILE A 496 -23.32 -15.18 -10.02
C ILE A 496 -22.73 -16.05 -11.14
N THR A 497 -23.61 -16.76 -11.82
CA THR A 497 -23.27 -17.66 -12.91
C THR A 497 -23.90 -17.13 -14.19
N SER A 498 -23.20 -17.18 -15.33
CA SER A 498 -23.85 -17.00 -16.62
C SER A 498 -24.42 -18.34 -17.06
N HIS A 499 -25.74 -18.41 -17.22
CA HIS A 499 -26.36 -19.53 -17.93
C HIS A 499 -26.68 -19.11 -19.34
N GLU A 500 -26.27 -19.95 -20.28
CA GLU A 500 -26.70 -19.88 -21.66
C GLU A 500 -28.16 -20.36 -21.69
N LYS A 501 -29.08 -19.46 -22.04
CA LYS A 501 -30.39 -19.90 -22.54
C LYS A 501 -30.29 -20.01 -24.04
N TYR A 502 -31.01 -20.99 -24.60
CA TYR A 502 -31.11 -21.24 -26.04
C TYR A 502 -31.08 -19.93 -26.83
N TRP A 503 -30.19 -19.91 -27.82
CA TRP A 503 -29.99 -18.81 -28.78
C TRP A 503 -29.29 -17.57 -28.20
N ARG A 504 -28.06 -17.76 -27.70
CA ARG A 504 -27.03 -16.70 -27.64
C ARG A 504 -27.43 -15.45 -26.83
N LYS A 505 -28.23 -15.61 -25.77
CA LYS A 505 -28.42 -14.58 -24.74
C LYS A 505 -27.99 -15.14 -23.39
N TYR A 506 -26.90 -14.60 -22.83
CA TYR A 506 -26.44 -14.92 -21.49
C TYR A 506 -27.36 -14.24 -20.47
N LYS A 507 -28.06 -15.03 -19.65
CA LYS A 507 -28.81 -14.50 -18.51
C LYS A 507 -27.98 -14.78 -17.26
N LEU A 508 -27.65 -13.72 -16.52
CA LEU A 508 -27.00 -13.85 -15.22
C LEU A 508 -28.00 -14.49 -14.25
N ALA A 509 -27.61 -15.60 -13.63
CA ALA A 509 -28.43 -16.35 -12.69
C ALA A 509 -27.63 -16.67 -11.42
N LYS A 510 -28.27 -16.61 -10.26
CA LYS A 510 -27.65 -16.90 -8.96
C LYS A 510 -27.77 -18.38 -8.64
N TYR A 511 -26.67 -19.05 -8.31
CA TYR A 511 -26.65 -20.46 -7.88
C TYR A 511 -25.94 -20.62 -6.54
N TYR A 512 -26.32 -21.64 -5.79
CA TYR A 512 -25.74 -21.97 -4.49
C TYR A 512 -24.77 -23.15 -4.60
N ILE A 513 -23.58 -23.04 -4.02
CA ILE A 513 -22.68 -24.20 -3.87
C ILE A 513 -23.23 -25.09 -2.76
N LYS A 514 -23.49 -26.36 -3.08
CA LYS A 514 -24.00 -27.34 -2.12
C LYS A 514 -22.90 -28.08 -1.34
N LYS A 515 -21.71 -28.26 -1.93
CA LYS A 515 -20.60 -29.00 -1.31
C LYS A 515 -19.25 -28.67 -1.93
N ILE A 516 -18.17 -28.62 -1.16
CA ILE A 516 -16.79 -28.48 -1.67
C ILE A 516 -15.95 -29.65 -1.15
N LYS A 517 -15.24 -30.36 -2.04
CA LYS A 517 -14.35 -31.47 -1.68
C LYS A 517 -12.96 -31.29 -2.30
N PHE A 518 -11.91 -31.67 -1.58
CA PHE A 518 -10.59 -31.82 -2.20
C PHE A 518 -10.63 -32.94 -3.25
N LYS A 519 -9.99 -32.73 -4.42
CA LYS A 519 -9.99 -33.70 -5.53
C LYS A 519 -8.63 -34.36 -5.73
N GLN A 520 -7.59 -33.61 -6.08
CA GLN A 520 -6.24 -34.13 -6.36
C GLN A 520 -5.20 -33.01 -6.50
N TYR A 521 -3.90 -33.36 -6.51
CA TYR A 521 -2.78 -32.48 -6.91
C TYR A 521 -2.40 -32.79 -8.37
N SER A 522 -2.55 -31.84 -9.32
CA SER A 522 -2.39 -32.14 -10.75
C SER A 522 -1.91 -30.98 -11.62
N LYS A 523 -1.42 -31.32 -12.83
CA LYS A 523 -1.03 -30.36 -13.88
C LYS A 523 -2.23 -29.54 -14.41
N CYS A 524 -1.95 -28.33 -14.82
CA CYS A 524 -2.85 -27.23 -15.13
C CYS A 524 -2.20 -26.44 -16.35
N TYR A 525 -2.87 -25.57 -17.18
CA TYR A 525 -2.30 -24.70 -18.30
C TYR A 525 -2.76 -23.17 -18.51
N ASP A 526 -2.07 -22.23 -19.19
CA ASP A 526 -2.57 -20.83 -19.41
C ASP A 526 -2.30 -20.25 -20.79
N LEU A 527 -3.08 -19.25 -21.21
CA LEU A 527 -3.08 -18.69 -22.57
C LEU A 527 -2.59 -17.24 -22.62
N ASN A 528 -1.85 -16.93 -23.67
CA ASN A 528 -1.45 -15.58 -24.05
C ASN A 528 -2.22 -15.12 -25.32
N ILE A 529 -2.97 -14.01 -25.25
CA ILE A 529 -3.72 -13.42 -26.39
C ILE A 529 -3.40 -11.93 -26.48
N GLN A 530 -3.06 -11.45 -27.68
CA GLN A 530 -2.69 -10.06 -27.97
C GLN A 530 -3.94 -9.18 -28.17
N ASP A 531 -4.48 -8.64 -27.07
CA ASP A 531 -5.14 -7.33 -26.92
C ASP A 531 -5.95 -7.28 -25.61
N TYR A 532 -6.25 -6.08 -25.09
CA TYR A 532 -7.01 -5.90 -23.84
C TYR A 532 -8.34 -6.66 -23.87
N PHE A 533 -8.41 -7.75 -23.11
CA PHE A 533 -9.59 -8.58 -22.96
C PHE A 533 -9.86 -8.93 -21.50
N ASN A 534 -11.15 -9.10 -21.20
CA ASN A 534 -11.64 -9.68 -19.95
C ASN A 534 -12.19 -11.07 -20.29
N PHE A 535 -11.81 -12.10 -19.54
CA PHE A 535 -12.35 -13.45 -19.71
C PHE A 535 -12.98 -13.98 -18.45
N ILE A 536 -13.91 -14.91 -18.68
CA ILE A 536 -14.67 -15.59 -17.65
C ILE A 536 -14.07 -16.99 -17.49
N SER A 537 -13.27 -17.17 -16.46
CA SER A 537 -12.86 -18.50 -16.02
C SER A 537 -13.82 -18.96 -14.94
N LYS A 538 -14.62 -19.99 -15.22
CA LYS A 538 -15.59 -20.57 -14.27
C LYS A 538 -16.47 -19.54 -13.55
N GLN A 539 -16.89 -18.53 -14.30
CA GLN A 539 -17.78 -17.42 -13.89
C GLN A 539 -17.09 -16.23 -13.18
N ILE A 540 -15.76 -16.07 -13.34
CA ILE A 540 -14.96 -14.98 -12.74
C ILE A 540 -14.10 -14.20 -13.75
N ILE A 541 -14.00 -12.87 -13.55
CA ILE A 541 -13.31 -11.82 -14.33
C ILE A 541 -12.08 -11.32 -13.53
N VAL A 542 -10.88 -11.23 -14.14
CA VAL A 542 -9.62 -10.92 -13.43
C VAL A 542 -8.71 -9.95 -14.23
N HIS A 543 -7.89 -9.11 -13.54
CA HIS A 543 -6.79 -8.23 -14.05
C HIS A 543 -5.72 -7.93 -12.94
N ASN A 544 -4.43 -7.66 -13.25
CA ASN A 544 -3.44 -7.05 -12.30
C ASN A 544 -2.19 -6.44 -12.98
N SER A 545 -1.87 -5.15 -12.74
CA SER A 545 -0.72 -4.42 -13.33
C SER A 545 -0.08 -3.41 -12.36
N ILE A 546 1.22 -3.13 -12.54
CA ILE A 546 2.03 -2.08 -11.87
C ILE A 546 1.34 -0.71 -11.84
N GLU A 547 0.56 -0.42 -12.89
CA GLU A 547 -0.27 0.77 -13.00
C GLU A 547 -1.15 1.00 -11.77
N GLN A 548 -1.72 -0.03 -11.15
CA GLN A 548 -2.80 0.13 -10.16
C GLN A 548 -2.37 0.92 -8.92
N ASP A 549 -1.13 0.72 -8.46
CA ASP A 549 -0.60 1.29 -7.21
C ASP A 549 0.02 2.68 -7.40
N ALA A 550 0.44 3.03 -8.62
CA ALA A 550 0.92 4.36 -8.96
C ALA A 550 -0.24 5.38 -8.92
N ASP A 551 0.01 6.56 -8.38
CA ASP A 551 -0.95 7.67 -8.44
C ASP A 551 -0.79 8.45 -9.74
N ILE A 552 0.45 8.58 -10.21
CA ILE A 552 0.81 9.24 -11.47
C ILE A 552 1.70 8.29 -12.29
N VAL A 553 1.41 8.16 -13.58
CA VAL A 553 2.28 7.45 -14.54
C VAL A 553 2.60 8.39 -15.70
N LEU A 554 3.87 8.79 -15.80
CA LEU A 554 4.43 9.58 -16.88
C LEU A 554 5.25 8.66 -17.79
N ILE A 555 5.03 8.73 -19.10
CA ILE A 555 5.82 7.96 -20.07
C ILE A 555 6.50 8.91 -21.06
N LEU A 556 7.83 8.86 -21.08
CA LEU A 556 8.69 9.58 -22.01
C LEU A 556 8.77 8.80 -23.32
N TYR A 557 8.58 9.50 -24.42
CA TYR A 557 8.77 8.98 -25.76
C TYR A 557 9.29 10.06 -26.71
N GLN A 558 10.37 9.75 -27.40
CA GLN A 558 10.96 10.61 -28.43
C GLN A 558 10.43 10.20 -29.80
N ARG A 559 9.84 11.16 -30.53
CA ARG A 559 9.23 10.92 -31.84
C ARG A 559 10.16 11.29 -32.99
N GLU A 560 10.99 12.32 -32.82
CA GLU A 560 11.88 12.87 -33.85
C GLU A 560 13.24 13.26 -33.23
N LEU A 561 14.32 12.95 -33.94
CA LEU A 561 15.68 13.42 -33.65
C LEU A 561 15.89 14.72 -34.44
N ASN A 562 15.93 15.85 -33.75
CA ASN A 562 16.19 17.12 -34.43
C ASN A 562 17.69 17.31 -34.63
N LYS A 563 18.10 17.70 -35.84
CA LYS A 563 19.50 17.95 -36.22
C LYS A 563 20.17 19.13 -35.47
N ASN A 564 19.43 19.86 -34.64
CA ASN A 564 19.86 21.10 -33.97
C ASN A 564 20.17 20.93 -32.47
N ASN A 565 20.91 19.87 -32.09
CA ASN A 565 21.45 19.62 -30.74
C ASN A 565 20.45 19.65 -29.56
N LYS A 566 19.15 19.54 -29.84
CA LYS A 566 18.06 19.51 -28.84
C LYS A 566 16.98 18.55 -29.30
N ASP A 567 16.55 17.68 -28.41
CA ASP A 567 15.52 16.68 -28.67
C ASP A 567 14.17 17.14 -28.09
N LEU A 568 13.11 17.07 -28.88
CA LEU A 568 11.76 17.29 -28.39
C LEU A 568 11.22 15.97 -27.81
N ILE A 569 11.09 15.90 -26.48
CA ILE A 569 10.60 14.70 -25.79
C ILE A 569 9.12 14.89 -25.47
N ASN A 570 8.29 13.99 -25.99
CA ASN A 570 6.88 13.92 -25.61
C ASN A 570 6.77 13.15 -24.28
N ILE A 571 6.02 13.72 -23.35
CA ILE A 571 5.70 13.09 -22.07
C ILE A 571 4.20 12.88 -22.02
N THR A 572 3.77 11.63 -21.96
CA THR A 572 2.35 11.27 -21.84
C THR A 572 2.05 10.95 -20.39
N LEU A 573 1.10 11.68 -19.80
CA LEU A 573 0.54 11.40 -18.48
C LEU A 573 -0.55 10.35 -18.66
N CYS A 574 -0.20 9.08 -18.58
CA CYS A 574 -1.10 7.96 -18.84
C CYS A 574 -2.03 7.63 -17.67
N LYS A 575 -1.67 8.07 -16.46
CA LYS A 575 -2.51 7.92 -15.26
C LYS A 575 -2.31 9.11 -14.34
N ASN A 576 -3.41 9.61 -13.79
CA ASN A 576 -3.41 10.65 -12.76
C ASN A 576 -4.59 10.40 -11.82
N ARG A 577 -4.35 10.11 -10.54
CA ARG A 577 -5.42 9.94 -9.54
C ARG A 577 -6.01 11.26 -9.06
N ASN A 578 -5.28 12.36 -9.23
CA ASN A 578 -5.63 13.67 -8.70
C ASN A 578 -6.15 14.64 -9.79
N GLY A 579 -6.31 14.18 -11.02
CA GLY A 579 -6.67 15.04 -12.15
C GLY A 579 -6.75 14.30 -13.49
N PRO A 580 -6.86 15.05 -14.60
CA PRO A 580 -6.97 14.46 -15.93
C PRO A 580 -5.65 13.84 -16.41
N ILE A 581 -5.78 12.96 -17.40
CA ILE A 581 -4.69 12.43 -18.25
C ILE A 581 -4.37 13.48 -19.31
N GLY A 582 -3.16 13.48 -19.84
CA GLY A 582 -2.77 14.42 -20.90
C GLY A 582 -1.42 14.09 -21.53
N ALA A 583 -0.96 14.98 -22.40
CA ALA A 583 0.39 14.92 -22.95
C ALA A 583 0.99 16.32 -22.93
N LEU A 584 2.31 16.39 -22.79
CA LEU A 584 3.09 17.63 -22.82
C LEU A 584 4.41 17.40 -23.54
N LYS A 585 5.10 18.48 -23.89
CA LYS A 585 6.39 18.42 -24.57
C LYS A 585 7.43 19.14 -23.75
N LEU A 586 8.62 18.56 -23.62
CA LEU A 586 9.77 19.24 -23.04
C LEU A 586 10.94 19.19 -24.02
N LEU A 587 11.77 20.23 -23.99
CA LEU A 587 13.02 20.27 -24.74
C LEU A 587 14.12 19.61 -23.90
N PHE A 588 14.77 18.61 -24.46
CA PHE A 588 15.91 17.91 -23.86
C PHE A 588 17.20 18.29 -24.58
N TYR A 589 18.24 18.60 -23.82
CA TYR A 589 19.56 18.94 -24.34
C TYR A 589 20.51 17.78 -24.03
N PRO A 590 20.82 16.89 -24.98
CA PRO A 590 21.58 15.66 -24.70
C PRO A 590 22.97 15.95 -24.14
N GLU A 591 23.64 16.99 -24.65
CA GLU A 591 24.99 17.36 -24.20
C GLU A 591 25.04 17.77 -22.73
N THR A 592 24.03 18.49 -22.23
CA THR A 592 23.98 19.00 -20.85
C THR A 592 23.04 18.20 -19.96
N THR A 593 22.35 17.20 -20.51
CA THR A 593 21.29 16.42 -19.86
C THR A 593 20.15 17.27 -19.26
N LYS A 594 19.98 18.51 -19.73
CA LYS A 594 19.03 19.48 -19.21
C LYS A 594 17.68 19.36 -19.90
N PHE A 595 16.61 19.50 -19.13
CA PHE A 595 15.25 19.67 -19.64
C PHE A 595 14.79 21.12 -19.46
N THR A 596 14.07 21.67 -20.44
CA THR A 596 13.40 22.98 -20.34
C THR A 596 11.96 22.91 -20.86
N ASN A 597 11.12 23.87 -20.47
CA ASN A 597 9.77 24.01 -21.04
C ASN A 597 9.88 24.24 -22.56
N SER A 598 8.92 23.73 -23.33
CA SER A 598 8.77 24.11 -24.74
C SER A 598 7.85 25.33 -24.85
N ASP A 599 8.26 26.35 -25.60
CA ASP A 599 7.48 27.58 -25.79
C ASP A 599 6.32 27.42 -26.80
N ILE A 600 6.13 26.23 -27.37
CA ILE A 600 5.25 25.97 -28.52
C ILE A 600 3.75 26.15 -28.20
N ASP A 601 3.34 26.09 -26.92
CA ASP A 601 1.93 26.24 -26.52
C ASP A 601 1.58 27.64 -25.98
N LEU A 602 2.53 28.59 -25.94
CA LEU A 602 2.25 29.98 -25.52
C LEU A 602 1.63 30.85 -26.63
N LEU A 603 1.42 30.30 -27.83
CA LEU A 603 0.86 31.00 -29.00
C LEU A 603 -0.63 30.71 -29.25
N ASN A 604 -1.27 29.86 -28.42
CA ASN A 604 -2.69 29.50 -28.55
C ASN A 604 -3.46 29.64 -27.21
N GLU A 605 -3.14 30.66 -26.42
CA GLU A 605 -4.10 31.28 -25.47
C GLU A 605 -4.57 32.60 -26.09
#